data_AF-A0A0X8X1R9-F1
#
_entry.id   AF-A0A0X8X1R9-F1
#
_cell.length_a   1.000
_cell.length_b   1.000
_cell.length_c   1.000
_cell.angle_alpha   90.00
_cell.angle_beta   90.00
_cell.angle_gamma   90.00
#
_symmetry.space_group_name_H-M   'P 1'
#
loop_
_entity.id
_entity.type
_entity.pdbx_description
1 polymer ?
#
loop_
_entity_poly.entity_id
_entity_poly.type
_entity_poly.pdbx_seq_one_letter_code
_entity_poly.pdbx_strand_id
1 'polypeptide(L)'
;MKLTVIRVLTFSLFFITIGQQLSAQGKQGYLLASVKISPSANASYPASPAIAKDNDELKVLADLENSFNKKPSRKLLLSFLRELNNKPDIDARQRGSKLNLHLARLFAKLRLYPLVMKCYFKNNVPGDDIYRKGYFIKQHVAGSDSVKMMNDSLDNTGLLAINSRDSILLKTDSGFYNHDGKNIQSAPVESVDIINPFEDGKTGVKYALLVHIQQPKSGRPKIFIRLNKVGHTFITLIKYNSDSTYVARTFGFYPDKESFLSATPIFPSADPLFKNDERHDFDEVVGKFISKRRFQKILQLVKQYNSHPYNLNNNNCTDFGLDAATIGGINILDTYGKWPLGRGNNPAKAGMSVLEGKVVNSDTEDGGLFIYNDVIEDK
;
A
#
# COMPACT_ATOMS: atom_id res chain seq x y z
N MET A 1 8.13 55.64 43.20
CA MET A 1 6.69 55.38 43.31
C MET A 1 5.94 56.10 42.20
N LYS A 2 5.64 55.41 41.09
CA LYS A 2 4.55 55.73 40.14
C LYS A 2 4.08 54.39 39.58
N LEU A 3 2.89 53.96 39.98
CA LEU A 3 2.23 52.73 39.54
C LEU A 3 1.70 52.92 38.13
N THR A 4 2.11 52.06 37.21
CA THR A 4 1.49 51.93 35.88
C THR A 4 0.46 50.80 35.95
N VAL A 5 -0.81 51.16 35.72
CA VAL A 5 -1.97 50.27 35.76
C VAL A 5 -1.99 49.39 34.51
N ILE A 6 -1.96 48.07 34.71
CA ILE A 6 -2.17 47.05 33.68
C ILE A 6 -3.68 46.88 33.47
N ARG A 7 -4.17 47.09 32.23
CA ARG A 7 -5.53 46.74 31.83
C ARG A 7 -5.59 45.25 31.49
N VAL A 8 -6.28 44.48 32.33
CA VAL A 8 -6.67 43.09 32.07
C VAL A 8 -7.96 43.11 31.23
N LEU A 9 -7.90 42.56 30.02
CA LEU A 9 -9.09 42.25 29.22
C LEU A 9 -9.64 40.90 29.68
N THR A 10 -10.80 40.90 30.32
CA THR A 10 -11.60 39.71 30.62
C THR A 10 -12.45 39.34 29.41
N PHE A 11 -12.18 38.17 28.82
CA PHE A 11 -13.06 37.53 27.84
C PHE A 11 -14.02 36.59 28.57
N SER A 12 -15.32 36.90 28.52
CA SER A 12 -16.38 36.05 29.05
C SER A 12 -16.70 34.93 28.05
N LEU A 13 -16.45 33.67 28.42
CA LEU A 13 -16.92 32.49 27.69
C LEU A 13 -18.39 32.21 28.03
N PHE A 14 -19.24 32.16 27.01
CA PHE A 14 -20.59 31.60 27.08
C PHE A 14 -20.51 30.07 27.03
N PHE A 15 -20.92 29.40 28.10
CA PHE A 15 -21.19 27.96 28.11
C PHE A 15 -22.57 27.72 27.50
N ILE A 16 -22.63 26.99 26.38
CA ILE A 16 -23.86 26.38 25.89
C ILE A 16 -23.85 24.91 26.31
N THR A 17 -24.67 24.59 27.30
CA THR A 17 -25.04 23.22 27.70
C THR A 17 -25.96 22.62 26.65
N ILE A 18 -25.53 21.52 26.00
CA ILE A 18 -26.42 20.65 25.24
C ILE A 18 -26.62 19.37 26.05
N GLY A 19 -27.86 19.14 26.44
CA GLY A 19 -28.31 18.01 27.24
C GLY A 19 -28.20 16.69 26.49
N GLN A 20 -27.85 15.66 27.26
CA GLN A 20 -27.95 14.25 26.87
C GLN A 20 -29.42 13.85 26.72
N GLN A 21 -29.71 13.07 25.68
CA GLN A 21 -30.91 12.24 25.65
C GLN A 21 -30.53 10.84 25.16
N LEU A 22 -30.50 9.92 26.12
CA LEU A 22 -30.48 8.48 25.92
C LEU A 22 -31.81 8.04 25.29
N SER A 23 -31.74 7.21 24.26
CA SER A 23 -32.85 6.32 23.89
C SER A 23 -32.30 5.01 23.34
N ALA A 24 -32.72 3.94 23.99
CA ALA A 24 -32.51 2.56 23.59
C ALA A 24 -33.62 2.10 22.65
N GLN A 25 -33.28 1.28 21.65
CA GLN A 25 -34.10 0.29 20.90
C GLN A 25 -33.38 0.06 19.56
N GLY A 26 -33.29 -1.12 18.96
CA GLY A 26 -33.83 -2.44 19.21
C GLY A 26 -33.36 -3.33 18.04
N LYS A 27 -33.24 -4.64 18.29
CA LYS A 27 -32.95 -5.65 17.26
C LYS A 27 -34.07 -5.65 16.21
N GLN A 28 -33.73 -5.65 14.91
CA GLN A 28 -34.63 -6.19 13.88
C GLN A 28 -33.84 -6.71 12.67
N GLY A 29 -34.17 -7.93 12.28
CA GLY A 29 -33.50 -8.72 11.24
C GLY A 29 -33.78 -8.22 9.83
N TYR A 30 -32.85 -8.54 8.93
CA TYR A 30 -32.92 -8.21 7.52
C TYR A 30 -33.86 -9.17 6.78
N LEU A 31 -34.89 -8.61 6.13
CA LEU A 31 -35.74 -9.29 5.16
C LEU A 31 -35.23 -8.96 3.75
N LEU A 32 -34.80 -9.99 3.02
CA LEU A 32 -34.38 -9.90 1.62
C LEU A 32 -35.60 -9.60 0.74
N ALA A 33 -35.67 -8.39 0.19
CA ALA A 33 -36.63 -8.06 -0.87
C ALA A 33 -36.09 -8.54 -2.23
N SER A 34 -36.75 -9.55 -2.80
CA SER A 34 -36.53 -10.04 -4.15
C SER A 34 -36.98 -9.01 -5.19
N VAL A 35 -36.04 -8.43 -5.94
CA VAL A 35 -36.34 -7.56 -7.08
C VAL A 35 -36.58 -8.44 -8.32
N LYS A 36 -37.82 -8.41 -8.84
CA LYS A 36 -38.18 -8.92 -10.17
C LYS A 36 -37.56 -8.01 -11.23
N ILE A 37 -36.74 -8.58 -12.11
CA ILE A 37 -36.24 -7.91 -13.31
C ILE A 37 -37.08 -8.38 -14.50
N SER A 38 -37.83 -7.45 -15.11
CA SER A 38 -38.46 -7.65 -16.43
C SER A 38 -37.44 -7.36 -17.54
N PRO A 39 -37.45 -8.09 -18.67
CA PRO A 39 -36.46 -7.95 -19.72
C PRO A 39 -36.85 -6.83 -20.68
N SER A 40 -35.91 -5.98 -21.07
CA SER A 40 -36.08 -5.10 -22.23
C SER A 40 -34.77 -4.78 -22.94
N ALA A 41 -34.81 -5.06 -24.25
CA ALA A 41 -34.11 -4.46 -25.38
C ALA A 41 -32.57 -4.57 -25.48
N ASN A 42 -32.17 -5.59 -26.25
CA ASN A 42 -31.19 -5.59 -27.34
C ASN A 42 -30.22 -4.39 -27.42
N ALA A 43 -28.99 -4.62 -26.96
CA ALA A 43 -27.80 -3.99 -27.54
C ALA A 43 -26.90 -5.12 -28.07
N SER A 44 -26.77 -5.21 -29.39
CA SER A 44 -25.81 -6.11 -30.04
C SER A 44 -24.40 -5.60 -29.75
N TYR A 45 -23.61 -6.40 -29.03
CA TYR A 45 -22.18 -6.16 -28.84
C TYR A 45 -21.39 -7.18 -29.68
N PRO A 46 -20.20 -6.79 -30.18
CA PRO A 46 -19.39 -7.68 -31.01
C PRO A 46 -18.98 -8.91 -30.22
N ALA A 47 -18.91 -10.03 -30.94
CA ALA A 47 -18.57 -11.34 -30.43
C ALA A 47 -17.27 -11.32 -29.60
N SER A 48 -17.29 -12.15 -28.55
CA SER A 48 -16.14 -12.48 -27.71
C SER A 48 -14.93 -12.81 -28.59
N PRO A 49 -13.77 -12.13 -28.45
CA PRO A 49 -12.61 -12.50 -29.25
C PRO A 49 -12.08 -13.83 -28.75
N ALA A 50 -12.22 -14.85 -29.59
CA ALA A 50 -11.51 -16.11 -29.45
C ALA A 50 -10.02 -15.88 -29.76
N ILE A 51 -9.17 -16.39 -28.87
CA ILE A 51 -7.74 -16.69 -29.04
C ILE A 51 -6.86 -15.45 -29.34
N ALA A 52 -6.50 -14.74 -28.27
CA ALA A 52 -5.40 -13.79 -28.23
C ALA A 52 -4.06 -14.54 -28.19
N LYS A 53 -3.11 -14.20 -29.06
CA LYS A 53 -1.70 -14.66 -28.96
C LYS A 53 -1.04 -13.96 -27.75
N ASP A 54 0.11 -14.44 -27.26
CA ASP A 54 0.83 -13.86 -26.10
C ASP A 54 0.98 -12.32 -26.11
N ASN A 55 1.13 -11.71 -27.29
CA ASN A 55 1.22 -10.26 -27.45
C ASN A 55 -0.11 -9.54 -27.21
N ASP A 56 -1.23 -10.20 -27.47
CA ASP A 56 -2.57 -9.63 -27.34
C ASP A 56 -3.00 -9.56 -25.87
N GLU A 57 -2.69 -10.56 -25.03
CA GLU A 57 -2.99 -10.52 -23.59
C GLU A 57 -2.18 -9.43 -22.86
N LEU A 58 -0.89 -9.33 -23.16
CA LEU A 58 -0.01 -8.29 -22.60
C LEU A 58 -0.45 -6.90 -23.07
N LYS A 59 -0.88 -6.77 -24.33
CA LYS A 59 -1.44 -5.53 -24.87
C LYS A 59 -2.74 -5.16 -24.18
N VAL A 60 -3.65 -6.10 -23.96
CA VAL A 60 -4.90 -5.88 -23.21
C VAL A 60 -4.59 -5.39 -21.79
N LEU A 61 -3.59 -5.96 -21.11
CA LEU A 61 -3.20 -5.52 -19.77
C LEU A 61 -2.54 -4.13 -19.76
N ALA A 62 -1.68 -3.84 -20.73
CA ALA A 62 -1.10 -2.50 -20.89
C ALA A 62 -2.18 -1.45 -21.20
N ASP A 63 -3.12 -1.78 -22.08
CA ASP A 63 -4.26 -0.93 -22.42
C ASP A 63 -5.17 -0.74 -21.20
N LEU A 64 -5.37 -1.78 -20.39
CA LEU A 64 -6.09 -1.68 -19.11
C LEU A 64 -5.38 -0.78 -18.12
N GLU A 65 -4.07 -0.94 -17.94
CA GLU A 65 -3.24 -0.12 -17.04
C GLU A 65 -3.31 1.38 -17.42
N ASN A 66 -3.31 1.68 -18.72
CA ASN A 66 -3.42 3.03 -19.27
C ASN A 66 -4.85 3.61 -19.27
N SER A 67 -5.88 2.75 -19.31
CA SER A 67 -7.28 3.17 -19.44
C SER A 67 -8.14 2.93 -18.20
N PHE A 68 -7.55 2.44 -17.09
CA PHE A 68 -8.30 1.90 -15.95
C PHE A 68 -9.29 2.88 -15.31
N ASN A 69 -9.04 4.18 -15.43
CA ASN A 69 -9.91 5.24 -14.94
C ASN A 69 -11.32 5.21 -15.58
N LYS A 70 -11.53 4.42 -16.64
CA LYS A 70 -12.81 4.26 -17.34
C LYS A 70 -13.57 3.01 -16.86
N LYS A 71 -14.87 3.14 -16.57
CA LYS A 71 -15.77 2.02 -16.18
C LYS A 71 -15.69 0.78 -17.09
N PRO A 72 -15.58 0.88 -18.44
CA PRO A 72 -15.45 -0.27 -19.34
C PRO A 72 -14.21 -1.14 -19.05
N SER A 73 -13.09 -0.52 -18.68
CA SER A 73 -11.83 -1.21 -18.36
C SER A 73 -11.96 -2.10 -17.12
N ARG A 74 -12.84 -1.75 -16.19
CA ARG A 74 -13.11 -2.56 -14.98
C ARG A 74 -13.82 -3.88 -15.29
N LYS A 75 -14.83 -3.85 -16.16
CA LYS A 75 -15.55 -5.06 -16.59
C LYS A 75 -14.62 -5.98 -17.39
N LEU A 76 -13.74 -5.39 -18.21
CA LEU A 76 -12.76 -6.11 -19.00
C LEU A 76 -11.71 -6.82 -18.13
N LEU A 77 -11.22 -6.18 -17.06
CA LEU A 77 -10.33 -6.84 -16.09
C LEU A 77 -11.03 -8.03 -15.41
N LEU A 78 -12.27 -7.85 -14.96
CA LEU A 78 -13.04 -8.94 -14.34
C LEU A 78 -13.28 -10.11 -15.29
N SER A 79 -13.57 -9.86 -16.58
CA SER A 79 -13.69 -10.94 -17.56
C SER A 79 -12.35 -11.63 -17.81
N PHE A 80 -11.27 -10.85 -17.92
CA PHE A 80 -9.92 -11.39 -18.13
C PHE A 80 -9.48 -12.30 -16.98
N LEU A 81 -9.69 -11.87 -15.72
CA LEU A 81 -9.35 -12.68 -14.55
C LEU A 81 -10.21 -13.95 -14.44
N ARG A 82 -11.48 -13.90 -14.85
CA ARG A 82 -12.34 -15.09 -14.91
C ARG A 82 -11.84 -16.08 -15.97
N GLU A 83 -11.43 -15.57 -17.13
CA GLU A 83 -10.89 -16.40 -18.20
C GLU A 83 -9.59 -17.08 -17.78
N LEU A 84 -8.67 -16.35 -17.14
CA LEU A 84 -7.44 -16.90 -16.57
C LEU A 84 -7.71 -18.00 -15.55
N ASN A 85 -8.73 -17.84 -14.70
CA ASN A 85 -9.07 -18.84 -13.69
C ASN A 85 -9.71 -20.12 -14.27
N ASN A 86 -10.21 -20.06 -15.52
CA ASN A 86 -10.88 -21.17 -16.19
C ASN A 86 -9.97 -21.97 -17.13
N LYS A 87 -8.70 -21.55 -17.33
CA LYS A 87 -7.71 -22.22 -18.17
C LYS A 87 -6.59 -22.84 -17.30
N PRO A 88 -6.69 -24.12 -16.91
CA PRO A 88 -5.70 -24.74 -16.02
C PRO A 88 -4.39 -25.21 -16.68
N ASP A 89 -4.17 -24.99 -17.99
CA ASP A 89 -3.17 -25.78 -18.74
C ASP A 89 -1.80 -25.10 -19.04
N ILE A 90 -0.82 -25.48 -18.19
CA ILE A 90 0.53 -26.08 -18.42
C ILE A 90 1.64 -25.41 -19.25
N ASP A 91 1.45 -24.43 -20.13
CA ASP A 91 2.62 -23.82 -20.84
C ASP A 91 3.10 -22.50 -20.18
N ALA A 92 2.81 -22.36 -18.89
CA ALA A 92 2.76 -21.11 -18.13
C ALA A 92 4.10 -20.58 -17.56
N ARG A 93 5.27 -21.11 -17.97
CA ARG A 93 6.52 -20.90 -17.21
C ARG A 93 7.23 -19.57 -17.51
N GLN A 94 7.41 -19.20 -18.79
CA GLN A 94 7.92 -17.86 -19.15
C GLN A 94 6.79 -16.82 -19.28
N ARG A 95 5.61 -17.26 -19.74
CA ARG A 95 4.39 -16.43 -19.88
C ARG A 95 3.86 -15.94 -18.53
N GLY A 96 3.97 -16.75 -17.49
CA GLY A 96 3.52 -16.41 -16.14
C GLY A 96 4.30 -15.27 -15.50
N SER A 97 5.60 -15.15 -15.72
CA SER A 97 6.45 -14.11 -15.07
C SER A 97 6.03 -12.69 -15.48
N LYS A 98 5.98 -12.41 -16.79
CA LYS A 98 5.55 -11.12 -17.35
C LYS A 98 4.10 -10.82 -17.02
N LEU A 99 3.21 -11.80 -17.18
CA LEU A 99 1.80 -11.66 -16.84
C LEU A 99 1.61 -11.29 -15.36
N ASN A 100 2.28 -12.02 -14.46
CA ASN A 100 2.23 -11.73 -13.02
C ASN A 100 2.80 -10.33 -12.71
N LEU A 101 3.85 -9.88 -13.40
CA LEU A 101 4.36 -8.53 -13.22
C LEU A 101 3.34 -7.47 -13.66
N HIS A 102 2.71 -7.60 -14.82
CA HIS A 102 1.66 -6.68 -15.27
C HIS A 102 0.45 -6.69 -14.34
N LEU A 103 0.03 -7.86 -13.88
CA LEU A 103 -1.04 -7.99 -12.89
C LEU A 103 -0.64 -7.34 -11.55
N ALA A 104 0.61 -7.49 -11.11
CA ALA A 104 1.09 -6.85 -9.89
C ALA A 104 1.05 -5.32 -10.01
N ARG A 105 1.46 -4.75 -11.14
CA ARG A 105 1.38 -3.31 -11.42
C ARG A 105 -0.07 -2.81 -11.41
N LEU A 106 -0.94 -3.52 -12.13
CA LEU A 106 -2.36 -3.21 -12.17
C LEU A 106 -2.97 -3.27 -10.77
N PHE A 107 -2.74 -4.35 -10.02
CA PHE A 107 -3.24 -4.47 -8.65
C PHE A 107 -2.66 -3.42 -7.70
N ALA A 108 -1.43 -2.95 -7.91
CA ALA A 108 -0.85 -1.87 -7.12
C ALA A 108 -1.59 -0.56 -7.37
N LYS A 109 -1.87 -0.24 -8.64
CA LYS A 109 -2.72 0.91 -9.03
C LYS A 109 -4.13 0.82 -8.45
N LEU A 110 -4.66 -0.39 -8.30
CA LEU A 110 -5.94 -0.67 -7.65
C LEU A 110 -5.88 -0.75 -6.13
N ARG A 111 -4.68 -0.63 -5.53
CA ARG A 111 -4.44 -0.78 -4.08
C ARG A 111 -4.85 -2.16 -3.54
N LEU A 112 -4.88 -3.16 -4.41
CA LEU A 112 -5.15 -4.57 -4.09
C LEU A 112 -3.85 -5.29 -3.67
N TYR A 113 -3.18 -4.75 -2.64
CA TYR A 113 -1.84 -5.18 -2.24
C TYR A 113 -1.69 -6.67 -1.92
N PRO A 114 -2.68 -7.37 -1.35
CA PRO A 114 -2.62 -8.82 -1.21
C PRO A 114 -2.44 -9.56 -2.54
N LEU A 115 -3.05 -9.06 -3.62
CA LEU A 115 -2.89 -9.62 -4.96
C LEU A 115 -1.56 -9.22 -5.59
N VAL A 116 -1.10 -7.98 -5.36
CA VAL A 116 0.24 -7.53 -5.76
C VAL A 116 1.30 -8.50 -5.28
N MET A 117 1.29 -8.81 -3.98
CA MET A 117 2.33 -9.65 -3.39
C MET A 117 2.16 -11.13 -3.76
N LYS A 118 0.94 -11.63 -4.02
CA LYS A 118 0.73 -12.97 -4.63
C LYS A 118 1.34 -13.07 -6.02
N CYS A 119 1.10 -12.08 -6.88
CA CYS A 119 1.70 -12.01 -8.22
C CYS A 119 3.22 -11.89 -8.14
N TYR A 120 3.72 -11.03 -7.25
CA TYR A 120 5.14 -10.85 -7.01
C TYR A 120 5.82 -12.15 -6.53
N PHE A 121 5.19 -12.88 -5.61
CA PHE A 121 5.69 -14.18 -5.14
C PHE A 121 5.90 -15.13 -6.32
N LYS A 122 4.86 -15.30 -7.15
CA LYS A 122 4.91 -16.19 -8.32
C LYS A 122 5.99 -15.81 -9.34
N ASN A 123 6.36 -14.54 -9.41
CA ASN A 123 7.44 -14.08 -10.29
C ASN A 123 8.85 -14.35 -9.74
N ASN A 124 9.00 -14.46 -8.41
CA ASN A 124 10.32 -14.59 -7.75
C ASN A 124 10.59 -15.97 -7.14
N VAL A 125 9.69 -16.95 -7.29
CA VAL A 125 10.02 -18.34 -6.92
C VAL A 125 11.12 -18.82 -7.88
N PRO A 126 12.34 -19.12 -7.40
CA PRO A 126 13.33 -19.83 -8.19
C PRO A 126 12.72 -21.19 -8.50
N GLY A 127 12.50 -21.48 -9.78
CA GLY A 127 12.13 -22.82 -10.18
C GLY A 127 13.23 -23.79 -9.72
N ASP A 128 12.83 -24.94 -9.19
CA ASP A 128 13.69 -26.12 -9.05
C ASP A 128 14.65 -26.23 -10.25
N ASP A 129 15.88 -26.66 -9.97
CA ASP A 129 17.17 -26.62 -10.70
C ASP A 129 17.22 -26.86 -12.24
N ILE A 130 16.12 -26.86 -12.97
CA ILE A 130 16.04 -27.08 -14.42
C ILE A 130 15.86 -25.76 -15.23
N TYR A 131 15.62 -24.61 -14.59
CA TYR A 131 15.12 -23.41 -15.28
C TYR A 131 16.01 -22.15 -15.24
N ARG A 132 17.34 -22.32 -15.18
CA ARG A 132 18.29 -21.21 -15.33
C ARG A 132 18.75 -21.04 -16.78
N LYS A 133 17.92 -20.46 -17.65
CA LYS A 133 18.39 -19.79 -18.88
C LYS A 133 17.35 -18.82 -19.44
N GLY A 134 17.63 -17.52 -19.26
CA GLY A 134 16.99 -16.45 -20.02
C GLY A 134 16.46 -15.32 -19.14
N TYR A 135 17.17 -14.18 -19.19
CA TYR A 135 16.82 -12.86 -18.66
C TYR A 135 17.05 -12.60 -17.17
N PHE A 136 18.33 -12.59 -16.81
CA PHE A 136 18.89 -11.56 -15.92
C PHE A 136 20.08 -10.93 -16.65
N ILE A 137 20.29 -9.62 -16.48
CA ILE A 137 21.50 -8.94 -16.93
C ILE A 137 22.68 -9.68 -16.29
N LYS A 138 23.54 -10.29 -17.12
CA LYS A 138 24.82 -10.85 -16.67
C LYS A 138 25.67 -9.70 -16.13
N GLN A 139 26.24 -9.86 -14.94
CA GLN A 139 27.64 -9.55 -14.70
C GLN A 139 28.22 -10.44 -13.60
N HIS A 140 29.55 -10.50 -13.58
CA HIS A 140 30.37 -11.70 -13.42
C HIS A 140 30.44 -12.32 -12.01
N VAL A 141 30.57 -13.65 -12.00
CA VAL A 141 30.86 -14.49 -10.84
C VAL A 141 32.37 -14.52 -10.55
N ALA A 142 32.72 -14.33 -9.28
CA ALA A 142 33.74 -15.05 -8.53
C ALA A 142 33.38 -14.82 -7.05
N GLY A 143 33.27 -15.77 -6.11
CA GLY A 143 33.40 -17.20 -6.00
C GLY A 143 33.18 -17.52 -4.50
N SER A 144 32.95 -18.80 -4.20
CA SER A 144 32.97 -19.47 -2.87
C SER A 144 31.82 -19.27 -1.86
N ASP A 145 31.18 -20.43 -1.61
CA ASP A 145 30.94 -21.08 -0.31
C ASP A 145 29.66 -20.77 0.51
N SER A 146 28.63 -21.53 0.13
CA SER A 146 27.70 -22.31 0.96
C SER A 146 27.58 -22.00 2.46
N VAL A 147 26.39 -21.51 2.85
CA VAL A 147 25.77 -21.79 4.14
C VAL A 147 24.35 -22.31 3.90
N LYS A 148 24.12 -23.58 4.26
CA LYS A 148 22.81 -24.24 4.28
C LYS A 148 21.91 -23.56 5.32
N MET A 149 20.89 -22.81 4.89
CA MET A 149 19.76 -22.48 5.76
C MET A 149 18.73 -23.61 5.74
N MET A 150 18.32 -24.02 6.94
CA MET A 150 17.36 -25.08 7.22
C MET A 150 16.02 -24.90 6.49
N ASN A 151 15.53 -26.04 5.99
CA ASN A 151 14.24 -26.29 5.35
C ASN A 151 13.04 -25.65 6.07
N ASP A 152 12.33 -24.79 5.35
CA ASP A 152 10.91 -24.47 5.57
C ASP A 152 10.12 -24.83 4.28
N SER A 153 10.45 -26.00 3.72
CA SER A 153 9.87 -26.57 2.50
C SER A 153 8.54 -27.25 2.82
N LEU A 154 7.54 -26.47 3.21
CA LEU A 154 6.16 -26.83 2.91
C LEU A 154 5.83 -26.17 1.57
N ASP A 155 5.50 -26.99 0.58
CA ASP A 155 5.13 -26.60 -0.77
C ASP A 155 3.86 -25.70 -0.75
N ASN A 156 4.10 -24.40 -0.58
CA ASN A 156 3.09 -23.35 -0.39
C ASN A 156 2.65 -22.71 -1.72
N THR A 157 3.00 -23.31 -2.85
CA THR A 157 2.73 -22.77 -4.20
C THR A 157 1.24 -22.60 -4.47
N GLY A 158 0.40 -23.48 -3.94
CA GLY A 158 -1.06 -23.37 -4.02
C GLY A 158 -1.67 -22.32 -3.09
N LEU A 159 -1.02 -22.02 -1.96
CA LEU A 159 -1.58 -21.17 -0.90
C LEU A 159 -1.59 -19.68 -1.24
N LEU A 160 -0.61 -19.23 -2.04
CA LEU A 160 -0.54 -17.89 -2.60
C LEU A 160 -1.12 -17.81 -4.03
N ALA A 161 -1.82 -18.85 -4.49
CA ALA A 161 -2.54 -18.76 -5.74
C ALA A 161 -3.69 -17.74 -5.64
N ILE A 162 -3.89 -16.98 -6.72
CA ILE A 162 -5.12 -16.21 -6.90
C ILE A 162 -6.26 -17.22 -6.99
N ASN A 163 -7.29 -17.06 -6.16
CA ASN A 163 -8.39 -18.00 -6.07
C ASN A 163 -9.75 -17.29 -6.15
N SER A 164 -10.83 -18.06 -6.12
CA SER A 164 -12.20 -17.53 -6.26
C SER A 164 -12.58 -16.51 -5.18
N ARG A 165 -11.95 -16.52 -4.00
CA ARG A 165 -12.17 -15.49 -2.96
C ARG A 165 -11.52 -14.16 -3.30
N ASP A 166 -10.41 -14.16 -4.05
CA ASP A 166 -9.80 -12.93 -4.55
C ASP A 166 -10.70 -12.21 -5.56
N SER A 167 -11.57 -12.96 -6.26
CA SER A 167 -12.61 -12.38 -7.12
C SER A 167 -13.67 -11.60 -6.34
N ILE A 168 -13.79 -11.84 -5.02
CA ILE A 168 -14.70 -11.11 -4.14
C ILE A 168 -14.12 -9.74 -3.81
N LEU A 169 -12.80 -9.58 -3.61
CA LEU A 169 -12.19 -8.24 -3.51
C LEU A 169 -12.56 -7.39 -4.72
N LEU A 170 -12.43 -7.98 -5.90
CA LEU A 170 -12.72 -7.34 -7.19
C LEU A 170 -14.22 -7.02 -7.39
N LYS A 171 -15.12 -7.53 -6.53
CA LYS A 171 -16.57 -7.30 -6.60
C LYS A 171 -17.10 -6.44 -5.45
N THR A 172 -16.67 -6.71 -4.22
CA THR A 172 -17.15 -6.09 -2.99
C THR A 172 -16.55 -4.72 -2.77
N ASP A 173 -15.33 -4.48 -3.23
CA ASP A 173 -14.73 -3.16 -3.23
C ASP A 173 -15.26 -2.31 -4.38
N SER A 174 -16.56 -2.43 -4.75
CA SER A 174 -17.20 -1.64 -5.82
C SER A 174 -17.16 -0.11 -5.60
N GLY A 175 -16.60 0.34 -4.46
CA GLY A 175 -16.04 1.67 -4.26
C GLY A 175 -14.60 1.84 -4.77
N PHE A 176 -14.15 0.97 -5.69
CA PHE A 176 -12.82 0.94 -6.30
C PHE A 176 -12.42 2.34 -6.68
N TYR A 177 -11.31 2.79 -6.08
CA TYR A 177 -10.69 4.11 -6.23
C TYR A 177 -11.07 4.75 -7.57
N ASN A 178 -12.01 5.70 -7.52
CA ASN A 178 -12.21 6.60 -8.64
C ASN A 178 -11.02 7.53 -8.62
N HIS A 179 -10.23 7.52 -9.69
CA HIS A 179 -9.24 8.55 -9.97
C HIS A 179 -9.95 9.85 -10.37
N ASP A 180 -11.01 10.25 -9.66
CA ASP A 180 -11.71 11.52 -9.87
C ASP A 180 -10.85 12.73 -9.40
N GLY A 181 -9.61 12.47 -8.98
CA GLY A 181 -8.60 13.46 -8.65
C GLY A 181 -8.87 14.16 -7.33
N LYS A 182 -9.87 13.70 -6.56
CA LYS A 182 -10.14 14.21 -5.23
C LYS A 182 -9.30 13.45 -4.22
N ASN A 183 -8.33 14.15 -3.62
CA ASN A 183 -7.52 13.61 -2.52
C ASN A 183 -8.46 13.16 -1.40
N ILE A 184 -8.46 11.86 -1.10
CA ILE A 184 -9.26 11.28 -0.02
C ILE A 184 -8.48 11.48 1.26
N GLN A 185 -9.00 12.34 2.14
CA GLN A 185 -8.41 12.54 3.46
C GLN A 185 -8.54 11.26 4.29
N SER A 186 -7.40 10.71 4.70
CA SER A 186 -7.31 9.52 5.54
C SER A 186 -7.92 9.78 6.93
N ALA A 187 -8.78 8.87 7.38
CA ALA A 187 -9.42 8.95 8.69
C ALA A 187 -8.46 8.47 9.80
N PRO A 188 -8.50 9.05 11.01
CA PRO A 188 -7.77 8.53 12.16
C PRO A 188 -8.11 7.05 12.43
N VAL A 189 -7.13 6.30 12.91
CA VAL A 189 -7.28 4.89 13.30
C VAL A 189 -6.40 4.63 14.53
N GLU A 190 -6.93 3.88 15.49
CA GLU A 190 -6.18 3.54 16.70
C GLU A 190 -5.15 2.43 16.42
N SER A 191 -4.05 2.43 17.17
CA SER A 191 -3.02 1.40 17.06
C SER A 191 -3.59 -0.02 17.29
N VAL A 192 -4.58 -0.15 18.16
CA VAL A 192 -5.30 -1.40 18.43
C VAL A 192 -6.09 -1.91 17.22
N ASP A 193 -6.70 -1.02 16.44
CA ASP A 193 -7.47 -1.35 15.23
C ASP A 193 -6.56 -1.70 14.03
N ILE A 194 -5.30 -1.27 14.09
CA ILE A 194 -4.25 -1.73 13.19
C ILE A 194 -3.78 -3.13 13.57
N ILE A 195 -3.54 -3.40 14.86
CA ILE A 195 -2.84 -4.59 15.34
C ILE A 195 -3.77 -5.80 15.51
N ASN A 196 -4.90 -5.64 16.21
CA ASN A 196 -5.81 -6.73 16.56
C ASN A 196 -6.29 -7.56 15.38
N PRO A 197 -6.55 -6.99 14.18
CA PRO A 197 -6.95 -7.79 13.03
C PRO A 197 -5.95 -8.87 12.63
N PHE A 198 -4.65 -8.71 12.94
CA PHE A 198 -3.64 -9.73 12.68
C PHE A 198 -3.65 -10.88 13.71
N GLU A 199 -4.37 -10.71 14.82
CA GLU A 199 -4.62 -11.68 15.89
C GLU A 199 -5.95 -12.45 15.67
N ASP A 200 -6.31 -12.70 14.41
CA ASP A 200 -7.53 -13.39 13.96
C ASP A 200 -7.65 -14.88 14.35
N GLY A 201 -6.76 -15.40 15.20
CA GLY A 201 -6.70 -16.82 15.59
C GLY A 201 -6.25 -17.78 14.48
N LYS A 202 -5.91 -17.29 13.28
CA LYS A 202 -5.50 -18.11 12.15
C LYS A 202 -3.98 -18.24 12.04
N THR A 203 -3.53 -19.39 11.56
CA THR A 203 -2.10 -19.65 11.31
C THR A 203 -1.63 -18.85 10.10
N GLY A 204 -0.77 -17.85 10.35
CA GLY A 204 -0.11 -17.08 9.30
C GLY A 204 1.05 -17.86 8.68
N VAL A 205 1.09 -17.93 7.36
CA VAL A 205 2.08 -18.69 6.57
C VAL A 205 3.10 -17.81 5.87
N LYS A 206 2.73 -16.57 5.52
CA LYS A 206 3.57 -15.58 4.83
C LYS A 206 3.15 -14.19 5.28
N TYR A 207 4.12 -13.29 5.30
CA TYR A 207 3.95 -11.91 5.74
C TYR A 207 4.61 -10.98 4.75
N ALA A 208 4.00 -9.83 4.47
CA ALA A 208 4.57 -8.84 3.57
C ALA A 208 4.51 -7.43 4.17
N LEU A 209 5.50 -6.63 3.78
CA LEU A 209 5.57 -5.19 4.02
C LEU A 209 5.64 -4.49 2.67
N LEU A 210 4.84 -3.43 2.52
CA LEU A 210 4.99 -2.44 1.46
C LEU A 210 5.14 -1.06 2.10
N VAL A 211 6.01 -0.24 1.55
CA VAL A 211 6.24 1.16 1.92
C VAL A 211 5.79 2.00 0.75
N HIS A 212 4.86 2.91 0.99
CA HIS A 212 4.27 3.80 0.00
C HIS A 212 4.77 5.21 0.24
N ILE A 213 5.09 5.91 -0.84
CA ILE A 213 5.60 7.28 -0.81
C ILE A 213 4.77 8.10 -1.78
N GLN A 214 4.23 9.21 -1.30
CA GLN A 214 3.63 10.26 -2.09
C GLN A 214 4.53 11.49 -2.00
N GLN A 215 5.10 11.90 -3.13
CA GLN A 215 5.88 13.12 -3.19
C GLN A 215 4.94 14.34 -3.20
N PRO A 216 5.37 15.48 -2.62
CA PRO A 216 4.61 16.74 -2.73
C PRO A 216 4.37 17.15 -4.20
N LYS A 217 5.38 16.90 -5.04
CA LYS A 217 5.29 16.92 -6.51
C LYS A 217 5.81 15.59 -7.04
N SER A 218 4.92 14.81 -7.66
CA SER A 218 5.26 13.55 -8.34
C SER A 218 6.48 13.70 -9.26
N GLY A 219 7.41 12.76 -9.17
CA GLY A 219 8.65 12.70 -9.95
C GLY A 219 9.68 13.81 -9.65
N ARG A 220 9.58 14.55 -8.53
CA ARG A 220 10.45 15.71 -8.26
C ARG A 220 10.98 15.74 -6.82
N PRO A 221 12.24 16.17 -6.59
CA PRO A 221 12.83 16.32 -5.25
C PRO A 221 12.27 17.52 -4.43
N LYS A 222 11.08 18.02 -4.76
CA LYS A 222 10.53 19.24 -4.15
C LYS A 222 9.82 18.89 -2.83
N ILE A 223 10.43 19.30 -1.71
CA ILE A 223 10.02 18.94 -0.34
C ILE A 223 8.63 19.48 0.05
N PHE A 224 8.17 20.58 -0.55
CA PHE A 224 6.83 21.11 -0.36
C PHE A 224 6.39 21.97 -1.56
N ILE A 225 5.08 22.00 -1.85
CA ILE A 225 4.48 22.98 -2.77
C ILE A 225 3.54 23.89 -2.00
N ARG A 226 3.94 25.16 -1.81
CA ARG A 226 3.20 26.12 -0.96
C ARG A 226 3.07 25.61 0.49
N LEU A 227 2.29 26.28 1.33
CA LEU A 227 2.20 25.98 2.77
C LEU A 227 1.50 24.65 3.10
N ASN A 228 0.67 24.10 2.20
CA ASN A 228 -0.26 23.00 2.54
C ASN A 228 -0.10 21.72 1.70
N LYS A 229 0.75 21.69 0.67
CA LYS A 229 0.98 20.47 -0.12
C LYS A 229 2.32 19.86 0.26
N VAL A 230 2.25 18.96 1.22
CA VAL A 230 3.35 18.09 1.66
C VAL A 230 3.14 16.69 1.07
N GLY A 231 4.17 15.87 1.12
CA GLY A 231 4.08 14.46 0.75
C GLY A 231 3.74 13.61 1.96
N HIS A 232 3.54 12.32 1.72
CA HIS A 232 3.23 11.34 2.74
C HIS A 232 4.06 10.07 2.57
N THR A 233 4.36 9.41 3.67
CA THR A 233 4.96 8.07 3.67
C THR A 233 4.15 7.21 4.63
N PHE A 234 3.72 6.05 4.16
CA PHE A 234 2.87 5.13 4.92
C PHE A 234 3.19 3.70 4.52
N ILE A 235 2.65 2.71 5.23
CA ILE A 235 2.96 1.30 4.99
C ILE A 235 1.71 0.45 4.81
N THR A 236 1.87 -0.69 4.15
CA THR A 236 0.91 -1.80 4.19
C THR A 236 1.55 -3.02 4.82
N LEU A 237 0.88 -3.60 5.80
CA LEU A 237 1.20 -4.90 6.39
C LEU A 237 0.20 -5.95 5.93
N ILE A 238 0.69 -7.12 5.53
CA ILE A 238 -0.14 -8.23 5.07
C ILE A 238 0.25 -9.52 5.79
N LYS A 239 -0.73 -10.25 6.31
CA LYS A 239 -0.62 -11.62 6.83
C LYS A 239 -1.46 -12.53 5.95
N TYR A 240 -0.84 -13.52 5.31
CA TYR A 240 -1.54 -14.59 4.61
C TYR A 240 -1.73 -15.78 5.55
N ASN A 241 -2.95 -16.33 5.59
CA ASN A 241 -3.32 -17.44 6.45
C ASN A 241 -3.31 -18.77 5.70
N SER A 242 -3.18 -19.87 6.42
CA SER A 242 -3.18 -21.23 5.88
C SER A 242 -4.50 -21.65 5.22
N ASP A 243 -5.61 -20.95 5.52
CA ASP A 243 -6.94 -21.16 4.91
C ASP A 243 -7.16 -20.32 3.63
N SER A 244 -6.08 -19.76 3.07
CA SER A 244 -6.07 -18.85 1.91
C SER A 244 -6.75 -17.50 2.14
N THR A 245 -7.15 -17.17 3.38
CA THR A 245 -7.54 -15.79 3.74
C THR A 245 -6.31 -14.94 4.01
N TYR A 246 -6.48 -13.63 4.12
CA TYR A 246 -5.43 -12.73 4.54
C TYR A 246 -6.02 -11.55 5.30
N VAL A 247 -5.17 -10.88 6.06
CA VAL A 247 -5.43 -9.59 6.69
C VAL A 247 -4.45 -8.59 6.09
N ALA A 248 -4.95 -7.43 5.68
CA ALA A 248 -4.13 -6.32 5.21
C ALA A 248 -4.54 -5.04 5.91
N ARG A 249 -3.55 -4.21 6.27
CA ARG A 249 -3.77 -2.88 6.86
C ARG A 249 -2.80 -1.90 6.23
N THR A 250 -3.34 -0.79 5.72
CA THR A 250 -2.58 0.31 5.11
C THR A 250 -2.76 1.55 5.96
N PHE A 251 -1.68 2.09 6.50
CA PHE A 251 -1.74 3.18 7.48
C PHE A 251 -0.41 3.92 7.59
N GLY A 252 -0.49 5.16 8.05
CA GLY A 252 0.64 6.07 8.19
C GLY A 252 0.61 6.84 9.51
N PHE A 253 1.74 7.41 9.87
CA PHE A 253 1.96 8.15 11.10
C PHE A 253 1.94 9.66 10.82
N TYR A 254 1.05 10.39 11.50
CA TYR A 254 0.76 11.78 11.19
C TYR A 254 0.68 12.62 12.46
N PRO A 255 0.85 13.95 12.34
CA PRO A 255 0.57 14.84 13.45
C PRO A 255 -0.94 14.98 13.62
N ASP A 256 -1.41 14.93 14.87
CA ASP A 256 -2.70 15.47 15.24
C ASP A 256 -2.61 17.00 15.21
N LYS A 257 -3.38 17.62 14.32
CA LYS A 257 -3.30 19.05 14.07
C LYS A 257 -4.33 19.77 14.92
N GLU A 258 -3.99 20.01 16.18
CA GLU A 258 -4.78 20.88 17.07
C GLU A 258 -4.74 22.36 16.60
N SER A 259 -3.67 22.77 15.92
CA SER A 259 -3.51 24.12 15.38
C SER A 259 -2.94 24.12 13.96
N PHE A 260 -3.14 25.21 13.22
CA PHE A 260 -2.58 25.38 11.86
C PHE A 260 -1.04 25.35 11.84
N LEU A 261 -0.39 25.70 12.95
CA LEU A 261 1.06 25.75 13.06
C LEU A 261 1.69 24.47 13.62
N SER A 262 0.89 23.52 14.10
CA SER A 262 1.38 22.24 14.61
C SER A 262 2.06 21.42 13.51
N ALA A 263 3.20 20.80 13.83
CA ALA A 263 4.05 20.08 12.88
C ALA A 263 4.49 20.93 11.66
N THR A 264 4.82 22.20 11.88
CA THR A 264 5.45 23.09 10.90
C THR A 264 6.92 23.32 11.26
N PRO A 265 7.75 23.89 10.37
CA PRO A 265 9.14 24.16 10.71
C PRO A 265 9.34 25.08 11.93
N ILE A 266 8.33 25.89 12.29
CA ILE A 266 8.36 26.78 13.46
C ILE A 266 7.99 25.98 14.73
N PHE A 267 6.96 25.14 14.65
CA PHE A 267 6.52 24.25 15.73
C PHE A 267 6.52 22.80 15.22
N PRO A 268 7.69 22.13 15.24
CA PRO A 268 7.84 20.85 14.56
C PRO A 268 7.14 19.71 15.28
N SER A 269 6.84 19.86 16.57
CA SER A 269 6.20 18.83 17.39
C SER A 269 4.68 18.94 17.38
N ALA A 270 4.01 17.79 17.47
CA ALA A 270 2.57 17.66 17.68
C ALA A 270 2.27 16.31 18.34
N ASP A 271 1.05 16.13 18.86
CA ASP A 271 0.60 14.82 19.27
C ASP A 271 0.54 13.87 18.06
N PRO A 272 0.86 12.58 18.24
CA PRO A 272 0.83 11.62 17.17
C PRO A 272 -0.56 11.05 16.95
N LEU A 273 -0.89 10.69 15.72
CA LEU A 273 -1.97 9.76 15.44
C LEU A 273 -1.66 8.91 14.20
N PHE A 274 -2.29 7.74 14.11
CA PHE A 274 -2.29 6.95 12.88
C PHE A 274 -3.52 7.28 12.05
N LYS A 275 -3.38 7.18 10.72
CA LYS A 275 -4.54 7.27 9.79
C LYS A 275 -4.61 6.04 8.91
N ASN A 276 -5.83 5.66 8.54
CA ASN A 276 -6.09 4.62 7.56
C ASN A 276 -5.86 5.16 6.14
N ASP A 277 -4.79 4.68 5.51
CA ASP A 277 -4.33 5.10 4.18
C ASP A 277 -4.70 4.09 3.08
N GLU A 278 -5.65 3.18 3.32
CA GLU A 278 -6.09 2.17 2.33
C GLU A 278 -6.50 2.77 0.97
N ARG A 279 -6.99 4.01 0.98
CA ARG A 279 -7.40 4.74 -0.24
C ARG A 279 -6.48 5.92 -0.58
N HIS A 280 -5.36 6.08 0.13
CA HIS A 280 -4.47 7.20 -0.06
C HIS A 280 -3.67 7.08 -1.35
N ASP A 281 -3.31 8.20 -1.95
CA ASP A 281 -2.49 8.26 -3.16
C ASP A 281 -1.02 8.02 -2.86
N PHE A 282 -0.30 7.44 -3.81
CA PHE A 282 1.14 7.26 -3.75
C PHE A 282 1.74 7.46 -5.15
N ASP A 283 3.00 7.86 -5.19
CA ASP A 283 3.80 7.95 -6.40
C ASP A 283 4.72 6.73 -6.53
N GLU A 284 5.27 6.24 -5.41
CA GLU A 284 6.15 5.08 -5.38
C GLU A 284 5.73 4.06 -4.31
N VAL A 285 5.92 2.77 -4.60
CA VAL A 285 5.78 1.68 -3.63
C VAL A 285 6.96 0.72 -3.74
N VAL A 286 7.51 0.36 -2.58
CA VAL A 286 8.55 -0.66 -2.44
C VAL A 286 8.06 -1.71 -1.45
N GLY A 287 8.16 -3.00 -1.77
CA GLY A 287 7.72 -4.04 -0.84
C GLY A 287 8.42 -5.38 -1.02
N LYS A 288 8.27 -6.25 -0.02
CA LYS A 288 8.74 -7.64 -0.06
C LYS A 288 8.01 -8.52 0.94
N PHE A 289 8.21 -9.83 0.81
CA PHE A 289 7.89 -10.75 1.89
C PHE A 289 8.92 -10.65 3.02
N ILE A 290 8.44 -10.74 4.25
CA ILE A 290 9.24 -10.65 5.48
C ILE A 290 8.94 -11.85 6.38
N SER A 291 9.85 -12.11 7.33
CA SER A 291 9.62 -13.16 8.33
C SER A 291 8.55 -12.74 9.35
N LYS A 292 7.90 -13.73 9.98
CA LYS A 292 6.97 -13.50 11.11
C LYS A 292 7.60 -12.65 12.21
N ARG A 293 8.88 -12.89 12.51
CA ARG A 293 9.63 -12.12 13.53
C ARG A 293 9.72 -10.64 13.16
N ARG A 294 10.03 -10.31 11.89
CA ARG A 294 10.07 -8.91 11.43
C ARG A 294 8.70 -8.29 11.44
N PHE A 295 7.70 -9.02 10.98
CA PHE A 295 6.30 -8.57 11.03
C PHE A 295 5.89 -8.19 12.46
N GLN A 296 6.17 -9.04 13.44
CA GLN A 296 5.91 -8.75 14.87
C GLN A 296 6.70 -7.54 15.39
N LYS A 297 7.96 -7.36 14.98
CA LYS A 297 8.72 -6.16 15.32
C LYS A 297 8.09 -4.89 14.74
N ILE A 298 7.53 -4.93 13.53
CA ILE A 298 6.82 -3.78 12.97
C ILE A 298 5.54 -3.50 13.76
N LEU A 299 4.79 -4.53 14.19
CA LEU A 299 3.64 -4.30 15.09
C LEU A 299 4.06 -3.66 16.44
N GLN A 300 5.24 -4.00 16.95
CA GLN A 300 5.80 -3.32 18.13
C GLN A 300 6.21 -1.87 17.82
N LEU A 301 6.78 -1.61 16.63
CA LEU A 301 7.09 -0.26 16.16
C LEU A 301 5.84 0.64 16.15
N VAL A 302 4.69 0.11 15.70
CA VAL A 302 3.40 0.85 15.74
C VAL A 302 3.07 1.30 17.16
N LYS A 303 3.20 0.42 18.16
CA LYS A 303 2.97 0.78 19.58
C LYS A 303 3.96 1.84 20.08
N GLN A 304 5.23 1.73 19.68
CA GLN A 304 6.28 2.68 20.06
C GLN A 304 6.00 4.07 19.50
N TYR A 305 5.70 4.18 18.21
CA TYR A 305 5.37 5.46 17.57
C TYR A 305 4.11 6.10 18.16
N ASN A 306 3.10 5.31 18.54
CA ASN A 306 1.91 5.81 19.24
C ASN A 306 2.23 6.46 20.60
N SER A 307 3.40 6.17 21.17
CA SER A 307 3.81 6.65 22.50
C SER A 307 4.79 7.83 22.45
N HIS A 308 5.20 8.26 21.25
CA HIS A 308 6.18 9.33 21.06
C HIS A 308 5.58 10.46 20.22
N PRO A 309 5.84 11.73 20.56
CA PRO A 309 5.27 12.86 19.82
C PRO A 309 5.74 12.85 18.37
N TYR A 310 4.85 13.22 17.46
CA TYR A 310 5.24 13.50 16.09
C TYR A 310 6.20 14.68 16.09
N ASN A 311 7.28 14.60 15.32
CA ASN A 311 8.20 15.70 15.09
C ASN A 311 8.64 15.76 13.63
N LEU A 312 8.38 16.90 12.99
CA LEU A 312 8.68 17.12 11.57
C LEU A 312 10.14 16.84 11.19
N ASN A 313 11.10 17.03 12.11
CA ASN A 313 12.53 16.94 11.81
C ASN A 313 13.15 15.55 12.08
N ASN A 314 12.58 14.76 13.00
CA ASN A 314 13.23 13.52 13.46
C ASN A 314 12.28 12.40 13.93
N ASN A 315 10.96 12.58 13.87
CA ASN A 315 9.98 11.55 14.15
C ASN A 315 8.71 11.81 13.33
N ASN A 316 8.79 11.66 12.02
CA ASN A 316 7.71 11.98 11.09
C ASN A 316 7.20 10.76 10.31
N CYS A 317 6.29 10.97 9.35
CA CYS A 317 5.72 9.90 8.53
C CYS A 317 6.79 9.10 7.76
N THR A 318 7.84 9.79 7.30
CA THR A 318 8.93 9.16 6.55
C THR A 318 9.87 8.42 7.48
N ASP A 319 10.17 8.94 8.67
CA ASP A 319 10.93 8.19 9.69
C ASP A 319 10.22 6.87 10.05
N PHE A 320 8.91 6.93 10.31
CA PHE A 320 8.08 5.75 10.54
C PHE A 320 8.18 4.73 9.40
N GLY A 321 8.01 5.19 8.15
CA GLY A 321 8.09 4.32 6.97
C GLY A 321 9.49 3.70 6.80
N LEU A 322 10.55 4.46 7.06
CA LEU A 322 11.94 4.00 6.94
C LEU A 322 12.34 3.04 8.07
N ASP A 323 11.86 3.25 9.29
CA ASP A 323 12.07 2.31 10.40
C ASP A 323 11.37 0.98 10.12
N ALA A 324 10.13 1.02 9.62
CA ALA A 324 9.41 -0.17 9.20
C ALA A 324 10.14 -0.88 8.04
N ALA A 325 10.60 -0.12 7.03
CA ALA A 325 11.40 -0.63 5.92
C ALA A 325 12.65 -1.35 6.40
N THR A 326 13.41 -0.70 7.29
CA THR A 326 14.67 -1.23 7.87
C THR A 326 14.41 -2.52 8.64
N ILE A 327 13.37 -2.56 9.49
CA ILE A 327 12.96 -3.79 10.19
C ILE A 327 12.60 -4.87 9.18
N GLY A 328 11.95 -4.51 8.07
CA GLY A 328 11.59 -5.40 6.97
C GLY A 328 12.76 -5.90 6.12
N GLY A 329 13.93 -5.29 6.22
CA GLY A 329 15.09 -5.58 5.37
C GLY A 329 15.10 -4.80 4.04
N ILE A 330 14.51 -3.61 4.03
CA ILE A 330 14.48 -2.67 2.90
C ILE A 330 15.20 -1.40 3.35
N ASN A 331 16.31 -1.06 2.68
CA ASN A 331 17.03 0.18 2.92
C ASN A 331 16.72 1.16 1.78
N ILE A 332 16.05 2.27 2.07
CA ILE A 332 15.89 3.40 1.14
C ILE A 332 16.92 4.45 1.55
N LEU A 333 17.90 4.70 0.68
CA LEU A 333 19.03 5.60 0.97
C LEU A 333 18.67 7.05 0.60
N ASP A 334 19.52 8.01 0.96
CA ASP A 334 19.42 9.43 0.52
C ASP A 334 18.07 10.15 0.75
N THR A 335 17.35 9.78 1.81
CA THR A 335 16.01 10.30 2.12
C THR A 335 15.99 11.62 2.88
N TYR A 336 17.15 12.14 3.27
CA TYR A 336 17.30 13.34 4.08
C TYR A 336 17.22 14.64 3.24
N GLY A 337 16.53 15.66 3.76
CA GLY A 337 16.40 16.97 3.14
C GLY A 337 16.37 18.12 4.14
N LYS A 338 16.48 19.35 3.63
CA LYS A 338 16.41 20.59 4.41
C LYS A 338 15.28 21.48 3.90
N TRP A 339 14.61 22.17 4.81
CA TRP A 339 13.61 23.20 4.53
C TRP A 339 13.87 24.42 5.44
N PRO A 340 13.24 25.59 5.21
CA PRO A 340 13.44 26.73 6.10
C PRO A 340 13.14 26.33 7.55
N LEU A 341 14.09 26.57 8.46
CA LEU A 341 14.00 26.29 9.89
C LEU A 341 13.92 24.80 10.29
N GLY A 342 14.19 23.86 9.37
CA GLY A 342 14.15 22.44 9.71
C GLY A 342 14.82 21.53 8.69
N ARG A 343 14.87 20.24 9.02
CA ARG A 343 15.54 19.21 8.23
C ARG A 343 15.19 17.84 8.78
N GLY A 344 15.19 16.82 7.92
CA GLY A 344 14.81 15.47 8.28
C GLY A 344 14.58 14.59 7.05
N ASN A 345 14.26 13.32 7.31
CA ASN A 345 13.77 12.44 6.27
C ASN A 345 12.42 12.94 5.77
N ASN A 346 12.19 12.87 4.46
CA ASN A 346 10.95 13.39 3.89
C ASN A 346 10.51 12.64 2.63
N PRO A 347 9.21 12.69 2.29
CA PRO A 347 8.66 11.92 1.17
C PRO A 347 9.22 12.33 -0.19
N ALA A 348 9.56 13.60 -0.39
CA ALA A 348 10.13 14.05 -1.66
C ALA A 348 11.48 13.37 -1.94
N LYS A 349 12.37 13.36 -0.93
CA LYS A 349 13.69 12.72 -1.03
C LYS A 349 13.60 11.20 -1.03
N ALA A 350 12.70 10.62 -0.22
CA ALA A 350 12.45 9.18 -0.23
C ALA A 350 11.95 8.70 -1.61
N GLY A 351 10.96 9.38 -2.19
CA GLY A 351 10.42 9.03 -3.51
C GLY A 351 11.48 9.14 -4.61
N MET A 352 12.27 10.21 -4.60
CA MET A 352 13.39 10.34 -5.55
C MET A 352 14.42 9.22 -5.39
N SER A 353 14.66 8.79 -4.17
CA SER A 353 15.60 7.69 -3.92
C SER A 353 15.09 6.37 -4.49
N VAL A 354 13.77 6.13 -4.43
CA VAL A 354 13.15 4.99 -5.13
C VAL A 354 13.28 5.13 -6.64
N LEU A 355 12.98 6.30 -7.22
CA LEU A 355 13.10 6.55 -8.66
C LEU A 355 14.53 6.44 -9.18
N GLU A 356 15.52 6.83 -8.38
CA GLU A 356 16.95 6.74 -8.68
C GLU A 356 17.54 5.35 -8.43
N GLY A 357 16.73 4.38 -7.97
CA GLY A 357 17.19 3.02 -7.69
C GLY A 357 18.04 2.89 -6.43
N LYS A 358 17.99 3.86 -5.52
CA LYS A 358 18.72 3.90 -4.24
C LYS A 358 17.99 3.11 -3.16
N VAL A 359 17.58 1.89 -3.52
CA VAL A 359 16.82 0.99 -2.66
C VAL A 359 17.51 -0.37 -2.68
N VAL A 360 17.85 -0.85 -1.50
CA VAL A 360 18.61 -2.10 -1.33
C VAL A 360 17.80 -3.07 -0.47
N ASN A 361 17.77 -4.33 -0.90
CA ASN A 361 17.33 -5.42 -0.04
C ASN A 361 18.49 -5.83 0.87
N SER A 362 18.40 -5.57 2.17
CA SER A 362 19.50 -5.85 3.09
C SER A 362 19.63 -7.34 3.48
N ASP A 363 18.69 -8.19 3.05
CA ASP A 363 18.81 -9.64 3.25
C ASP A 363 19.61 -10.33 2.15
N THR A 364 19.50 -9.80 0.94
CA THR A 364 20.13 -10.33 -0.26
C THR A 364 20.51 -9.10 -1.07
N GLU A 365 21.80 -8.77 -1.07
CA GLU A 365 22.33 -7.54 -1.67
C GLU A 365 21.91 -7.35 -3.16
N ASP A 366 21.41 -8.41 -3.81
CA ASP A 366 20.75 -8.37 -5.12
C ASP A 366 19.32 -8.94 -5.11
N GLY A 367 18.38 -8.19 -5.73
CA GLY A 367 17.04 -8.67 -6.09
C GLY A 367 16.10 -8.96 -4.92
N GLY A 368 14.80 -9.12 -5.21
CA GLY A 368 13.81 -9.50 -4.17
C GLY A 368 12.98 -8.36 -3.57
N LEU A 369 12.99 -7.17 -4.19
CA LEU A 369 12.01 -6.11 -3.94
C LEU A 369 10.98 -6.02 -5.06
N PHE A 370 9.72 -5.83 -4.69
CA PHE A 370 8.69 -5.29 -5.56
C PHE A 370 8.85 -3.78 -5.58
N ILE A 371 8.99 -3.18 -6.77
CA ILE A 371 9.05 -1.73 -6.94
C ILE A 371 8.04 -1.36 -8.04
N TYR A 372 7.16 -0.41 -7.74
CA TYR A 372 6.22 0.15 -8.70
C TYR A 372 6.12 1.67 -8.49
N ASN A 373 6.08 2.40 -9.60
CA ASN A 373 6.00 3.86 -9.60
C ASN A 373 4.80 4.25 -10.47
N ASP A 374 3.91 5.10 -9.95
CA ASP A 374 2.74 5.67 -10.64
C ASP A 374 2.96 7.16 -10.92
N VAL A 375 4.20 7.55 -11.24
CA VAL A 375 4.59 8.94 -11.46
C VAL A 375 3.75 9.55 -12.57
N ILE A 376 3.04 10.63 -12.24
CA ILE A 376 2.28 11.40 -13.22
C ILE A 376 3.25 12.36 -13.91
N GLU A 377 3.62 12.05 -15.15
CA GLU A 377 4.39 12.98 -15.98
C GLU A 377 3.53 14.21 -16.32
N ASP A 378 3.94 15.39 -15.85
CA ASP A 378 3.39 16.67 -16.32
C ASP A 378 3.68 16.78 -17.83
N LYS A 379 2.63 16.69 -18.67
CA LYS A 379 2.71 16.96 -20.13
C LYS A 379 2.98 18.43 -20.43
#